data_AF-A0A816E7T9-F1
#
_entry.id   AF-A0A816E7T9-F1
#
_cell.length_a   1.000
_cell.length_b   1.000
_cell.length_c   1.000
_cell.angle_alpha   90.00
_cell.angle_beta   90.00
_cell.angle_gamma   90.00
#
_symmetry.space_group_name_H-M   'P 1'
#
loop_
_entity.id
_entity.type
_entity.pdbx_description
1 polymer ?
#
loop_
_entity_poly.entity_id
_entity_poly.type
_entity_poly.pdbx_seq_one_letter_code
_entity_poly.pdbx_strand_id
1 'polypeptide(L)'
;MSYLFTPLHCEYYKITNNFPGRLFKCVSKISLYDERPFQHEFFLRIAQSFPFLKKLSLENIKPQNDKKSKNSEDDNQILPIIEYPPLTTLDHTEAYLDYIELFLLDNKTRLSNNVCLVVIYQALRRVTEKFTRNATQINGKKLRHLSSLGKYRIPKYVKEYFPHTEILNY
;
A
#
# COMPACT_ATOMS: atom_id res chain seq x y z
N MET A 1 14.47 40.15 2.17
CA MET A 1 13.56 39.23 2.90
C MET A 1 13.27 38.04 2.01
N SER A 2 13.96 36.93 2.25
CA SER A 2 13.72 35.66 1.57
C SER A 2 12.56 34.95 2.28
N TYR A 3 11.41 34.83 1.62
CA TYR A 3 10.32 33.99 2.11
C TYR A 3 10.78 32.53 1.97
N LEU A 4 11.08 31.90 3.10
CA LEU A 4 11.21 30.45 3.17
C LEU A 4 9.84 29.86 2.83
N PHE A 5 9.71 29.34 1.61
CA PHE A 5 8.57 28.50 1.21
C PHE A 5 8.58 27.27 2.12
N THR A 6 7.81 27.29 3.20
CA THR A 6 7.44 26.07 3.89
C THR A 6 6.62 25.23 2.90
N PRO A 7 6.93 23.94 2.70
CA PRO A 7 6.14 23.12 1.82
C PRO A 7 4.77 22.98 2.48
N LEU A 8 3.76 23.68 1.95
CA LEU A 8 2.37 23.39 2.26
C LEU A 8 2.21 21.87 2.11
N HIS A 9 1.82 21.20 3.20
CA HIS A 9 1.44 19.80 3.17
C HIS A 9 0.25 19.66 2.22
N CYS A 10 0.52 19.40 0.94
CA CYS A 10 -0.52 19.14 -0.03
C CYS A 10 -0.95 17.69 0.11
N GLU A 11 -2.18 17.54 0.60
CA GLU A 11 -2.82 16.27 0.87
C GLU A 11 -4.10 16.20 0.04
N TYR A 12 -4.42 15.03 -0.48
CA TYR A 12 -5.64 14.82 -1.25
C TYR A 12 -6.42 13.65 -0.65
N TYR A 13 -7.56 13.95 -0.06
CA TYR A 13 -8.33 12.98 0.71
C TYR A 13 -9.46 12.37 -0.11
N LYS A 14 -9.78 11.10 0.22
CA LYS A 14 -10.98 10.40 -0.25
C LYS A 14 -11.10 10.35 -1.78
N ILE A 15 -10.00 9.98 -2.44
CA ILE A 15 -10.01 9.70 -3.88
C ILE A 15 -10.80 8.41 -4.12
N THR A 16 -11.88 8.49 -4.89
CA THR A 16 -12.71 7.33 -5.22
C THR A 16 -12.47 6.85 -6.65
N ASN A 17 -13.19 5.80 -7.05
CA ASN A 17 -13.11 5.16 -8.35
C ASN A 17 -13.38 6.09 -9.55
N ASN A 18 -14.00 7.23 -9.31
CA ASN A 18 -14.31 8.22 -10.34
C ASN A 18 -13.16 9.19 -10.62
N PHE A 19 -12.02 9.01 -9.95
CA PHE A 19 -10.85 9.86 -10.16
C PHE A 19 -10.41 9.86 -11.63
N PRO A 20 -10.45 11.01 -12.32
CA PRO A 20 -10.24 11.07 -13.77
C PRO A 20 -8.77 10.89 -14.17
N GLY A 21 -7.84 11.04 -13.22
CA GLY A 21 -6.41 11.09 -13.53
C GLY A 21 -6.01 12.49 -13.99
N ARG A 22 -5.23 13.18 -13.15
CA ARG A 22 -4.65 14.50 -13.44
C ARG A 22 -3.31 14.59 -12.73
N LEU A 23 -2.39 15.39 -13.24
CA LEU A 23 -1.07 15.54 -12.62
C LEU A 23 -1.12 16.49 -11.42
N PHE A 24 -0.78 15.99 -10.23
CA PHE A 24 -0.70 16.75 -8.98
C PHE A 24 0.74 16.74 -8.45
N LYS A 25 1.57 17.68 -8.90
CA LYS A 25 3.00 17.74 -8.54
C LYS A 25 3.28 18.11 -7.08
N CYS A 26 2.34 18.76 -6.39
CA CYS A 26 2.56 19.19 -5.01
C CYS A 26 2.05 18.15 -4.00
N VAL A 27 1.11 17.29 -4.40
CA VAL A 27 0.45 16.35 -3.48
C VAL A 27 1.40 15.21 -3.12
N SER A 28 1.63 15.04 -1.82
CA SER A 28 2.55 14.01 -1.30
C SER A 28 1.88 13.02 -0.37
N LYS A 29 0.64 13.26 0.03
CA LYS A 29 -0.16 12.28 0.79
C LYS A 29 -1.54 12.17 0.18
N ILE A 30 -2.01 10.94 -0.01
CA ILE A 30 -3.37 10.70 -0.45
C ILE A 30 -4.06 9.64 0.40
N SER A 31 -5.38 9.74 0.47
CA SER A 31 -6.25 8.69 0.96
C SER A 31 -7.17 8.24 -0.18
N LEU A 32 -7.23 6.92 -0.41
CA LEU A 32 -8.11 6.29 -1.36
C LEU A 32 -9.30 5.69 -0.61
N TYR A 33 -10.50 5.91 -1.14
CA TYR A 33 -11.74 5.34 -0.59
C TYR A 33 -12.41 4.48 -1.65
N ASP A 34 -12.45 3.19 -1.39
CA ASP A 34 -13.01 2.17 -2.27
C ASP A 34 -14.53 2.15 -2.17
N GLU A 35 -15.21 2.72 -3.17
CA GLU A 35 -16.65 2.57 -3.37
C GLU A 35 -16.99 1.24 -4.07
N ARG A 36 -16.06 0.78 -4.92
CA ARG A 36 -16.07 -0.50 -5.65
C ARG A 36 -14.63 -0.96 -5.87
N PRO A 37 -14.34 -2.28 -5.89
CA PRO A 37 -12.97 -2.79 -5.91
C PRO A 37 -12.03 -2.08 -6.90
N PHE A 38 -10.94 -1.47 -6.42
CA PHE A 38 -9.95 -0.85 -7.31
C PHE A 38 -9.27 -1.90 -8.20
N GLN A 39 -9.23 -1.61 -9.49
CA GLN A 39 -8.54 -2.41 -10.51
C GLN A 39 -7.10 -1.91 -10.69
N HIS A 40 -6.29 -2.71 -11.40
CA HIS A 40 -4.89 -2.39 -11.69
C HIS A 40 -4.72 -1.00 -12.34
N GLU A 41 -5.57 -0.66 -13.31
CA GLU A 41 -5.52 0.60 -14.05
C GLU A 41 -5.78 1.81 -13.14
N PHE A 42 -6.54 1.62 -12.05
CA PHE A 42 -6.76 2.67 -11.08
C PHE A 42 -5.45 3.01 -10.35
N PHE A 43 -4.74 2.01 -9.85
CA PHE A 43 -3.46 2.22 -9.17
C PHE A 43 -2.39 2.79 -10.11
N LEU A 44 -2.38 2.37 -11.37
CA LEU A 44 -1.51 2.96 -12.39
C LEU A 44 -1.82 4.46 -12.60
N ARG A 45 -3.10 4.81 -12.69
CA ARG A 45 -3.56 6.20 -12.79
C ARG A 45 -3.15 7.02 -11.56
N ILE A 46 -3.22 6.44 -10.36
CA ILE A 46 -2.72 7.07 -9.13
C ILE A 46 -1.21 7.30 -9.22
N ALA A 47 -0.42 6.30 -9.61
CA ALA A 47 1.03 6.42 -9.73
C ALA A 47 1.45 7.54 -10.70
N GLN A 48 0.76 7.64 -11.84
CA GLN A 48 1.00 8.70 -12.84
C GLN A 48 0.54 10.09 -12.36
N SER A 49 -0.54 10.15 -11.59
CA SER A 49 -1.13 11.41 -11.13
C SER A 49 -0.34 12.04 -9.98
N PHE A 50 0.35 11.23 -9.16
CA PHE A 50 1.02 11.66 -7.94
C PHE A 50 2.49 11.24 -7.93
N PRO A 51 3.35 11.84 -8.78
CA PRO A 51 4.75 11.42 -8.93
C PRO A 51 5.60 11.65 -7.68
N PHE A 52 5.14 12.44 -6.70
CA PHE A 52 5.83 12.74 -5.44
C PHE A 52 5.11 12.14 -4.22
N LEU A 53 4.31 11.08 -4.43
CA LEU A 53 3.55 10.44 -3.38
C LEU A 53 4.46 9.79 -2.32
N LYS A 54 4.38 10.28 -1.08
CA LYS A 54 5.11 9.79 0.09
C LYS A 54 4.23 8.94 1.02
N LYS A 55 2.95 9.28 1.17
CA LYS A 55 2.00 8.51 1.99
C LYS A 55 0.77 8.12 1.17
N LEU A 56 0.48 6.82 1.16
CA LEU A 56 -0.72 6.25 0.58
C LEU A 56 -1.53 5.57 1.68
N SER A 57 -2.75 6.04 1.92
CA SER A 57 -3.73 5.39 2.79
C SER A 57 -4.85 4.78 1.97
N LEU A 58 -5.30 3.58 2.34
CA LEU A 58 -6.46 2.92 1.72
C LEU A 58 -7.53 2.66 2.77
N GLU A 59 -8.77 2.92 2.40
CA GLU A 59 -9.96 2.66 3.19
C GLU A 59 -10.99 1.93 2.34
N ASN A 60 -11.57 0.86 2.87
CA ASN A 60 -12.70 0.20 2.25
C ASN A 60 -13.63 -0.48 3.26
N ILE A 61 -14.93 -0.30 3.04
CA ILE A 61 -15.96 -0.81 3.96
C ILE A 61 -16.21 -2.31 3.79
N LYS A 62 -16.00 -2.84 2.59
CA LYS A 62 -16.37 -4.21 2.22
C LYS A 62 -15.20 -4.96 1.58
N PRO A 63 -15.08 -6.28 1.83
CA PRO A 63 -14.14 -7.11 1.10
C PRO A 63 -14.45 -7.10 -0.39
N GLN A 64 -13.43 -7.25 -1.22
CA GLN A 64 -13.57 -7.37 -2.66
C GLN A 64 -14.05 -8.77 -3.07
N ASN A 65 -15.28 -9.13 -2.67
CA ASN A 65 -15.90 -10.41 -3.05
C ASN A 65 -16.05 -10.56 -4.57
N ASP A 66 -16.11 -9.44 -5.29
CA ASP A 66 -16.24 -9.37 -6.75
C ASP A 66 -14.92 -9.20 -7.49
N LYS A 67 -13.76 -9.27 -6.82
CA LYS A 67 -12.54 -9.67 -7.51
C LYS A 67 -12.73 -11.14 -7.88
N LYS A 68 -13.54 -11.38 -8.92
CA LYS A 68 -13.33 -12.54 -9.79
C LYS A 68 -11.86 -12.49 -10.09
N SER A 69 -11.14 -13.42 -9.46
CA SER A 69 -9.83 -13.84 -9.89
C SER A 69 -9.91 -14.03 -11.39
N LYS A 70 -9.59 -12.99 -12.16
CA LYS A 70 -9.04 -13.13 -13.49
C LYS A 70 -7.58 -13.60 -13.40
N ASN A 71 -7.18 -14.25 -12.31
CA ASN A 71 -6.09 -15.18 -12.36
C ASN A 71 -6.70 -16.47 -12.96
N SER A 72 -6.60 -16.64 -14.29
CA SER A 72 -6.28 -17.93 -14.92
C SER A 72 -6.58 -18.07 -16.42
N GLU A 73 -7.14 -17.09 -17.15
CA GLU A 73 -7.41 -17.30 -18.59
C GLU A 73 -6.96 -16.20 -19.55
N ASP A 74 -6.48 -15.04 -19.07
CA ASP A 74 -5.88 -14.00 -19.93
C ASP A 74 -4.41 -13.73 -19.54
N ASP A 75 -3.70 -14.81 -19.19
CA ASP A 75 -2.28 -14.85 -18.74
C ASP A 75 -1.26 -14.26 -19.74
N ASN A 76 -1.71 -13.76 -20.89
CA ASN A 76 -0.87 -13.15 -21.91
C ASN A 76 -0.88 -11.61 -21.90
N GLN A 77 -1.71 -10.94 -21.09
CA GLN A 77 -1.64 -9.48 -20.99
C GLN A 77 -0.51 -9.05 -20.05
N ILE A 78 0.57 -8.53 -20.64
CA ILE A 78 1.67 -7.89 -19.92
C ILE A 78 1.17 -6.56 -19.32
N LEU A 79 0.59 -6.62 -18.12
CA LEU A 79 0.22 -5.41 -17.38
C LEU A 79 1.47 -4.66 -16.92
N PRO A 80 1.48 -3.31 -17.01
CA PRO A 80 2.60 -2.50 -16.56
C PRO A 80 2.75 -2.59 -15.05
N ILE A 81 3.99 -2.56 -14.56
CA ILE A 81 4.27 -2.60 -13.12
C ILE A 81 3.94 -1.24 -12.51
N ILE A 82 3.21 -1.25 -11.39
CA ILE A 82 2.91 -0.06 -10.60
C ILE A 82 4.07 0.19 -9.65
N GLU A 83 4.64 1.40 -9.74
CA GLU A 83 5.72 1.86 -8.87
C GLU A 83 5.35 3.19 -8.24
N TYR A 84 5.68 3.35 -6.96
CA TYR A 84 5.61 4.61 -6.23
C TYR A 84 6.98 4.95 -5.66
N PRO A 85 7.94 5.42 -6.49
CA PRO A 85 9.34 5.56 -6.07
C PRO A 85 9.55 6.38 -4.78
N PRO A 86 8.83 7.50 -4.55
CA PRO A 86 9.00 8.30 -3.32
C PRO A 86 8.20 7.79 -2.12
N LEU A 87 7.45 6.70 -2.26
CA LEU A 87 6.57 6.22 -1.19
C LEU A 87 7.41 5.85 0.02
N THR A 88 7.03 6.36 1.19
CA THR A 88 7.67 6.05 2.47
C THR A 88 6.68 5.46 3.46
N THR A 89 5.38 5.60 3.22
CA THR A 89 4.34 5.13 4.14
C THR A 89 3.17 4.56 3.37
N LEU A 90 2.84 3.31 3.69
CA LEU A 90 1.67 2.61 3.20
C LEU A 90 0.79 2.26 4.39
N ASP A 91 -0.42 2.79 4.41
CA ASP A 91 -1.31 2.78 5.56
C ASP A 91 -2.60 2.03 5.23
N HIS A 92 -2.73 0.85 5.84
CA HIS A 92 -3.79 -0.14 5.61
C HIS A 92 -4.60 -0.41 6.87
N THR A 93 -4.69 0.56 7.78
CA THR A 93 -5.39 0.34 9.06
C THR A 93 -6.90 0.23 8.87
N GLU A 94 -7.43 0.91 7.85
CA GLU A 94 -8.85 0.89 7.48
C GLU A 94 -9.11 0.09 6.19
N ALA A 95 -8.12 -0.68 5.73
CA ALA A 95 -8.22 -1.49 4.53
C ALA A 95 -8.50 -2.96 4.85
N TYR A 96 -9.26 -3.63 3.99
CA TYR A 96 -9.38 -5.09 3.98
C TYR A 96 -8.08 -5.78 3.55
N LEU A 97 -8.07 -7.08 3.80
CA LEU A 97 -6.95 -7.98 3.55
C LEU A 97 -6.49 -7.98 2.09
N ASP A 98 -7.42 -7.85 1.16
CA ASP A 98 -7.17 -7.86 -0.29
C ASP A 98 -6.18 -6.77 -0.75
N TYR A 99 -6.21 -5.59 -0.16
CA TYR A 99 -5.24 -4.54 -0.47
C TYR A 99 -3.87 -4.80 0.14
N ILE A 100 -3.82 -5.38 1.34
CA ILE A 100 -2.56 -5.80 1.95
C ILE A 100 -1.91 -6.89 1.08
N GLU A 101 -2.71 -7.83 0.57
CA GLU A 101 -2.27 -8.82 -0.40
C GLU A 101 -1.74 -8.17 -1.67
N LEU A 102 -2.47 -7.22 -2.25
CA LEU A 102 -2.04 -6.51 -3.46
C LEU A 102 -0.67 -5.84 -3.30
N PHE A 103 -0.39 -5.18 -2.17
CA PHE A 103 0.91 -4.52 -2.01
C PHE A 103 2.03 -5.45 -1.57
N LEU A 104 1.74 -6.52 -0.81
CA LEU A 104 2.78 -7.42 -0.29
C LEU A 104 3.08 -8.62 -1.20
N LEU A 105 2.07 -9.14 -1.91
CA LEU A 105 2.15 -10.38 -2.70
C LEU A 105 2.22 -10.15 -4.21
N ASP A 106 1.63 -9.06 -4.71
CA ASP A 106 1.48 -8.87 -6.15
C ASP A 106 2.83 -8.54 -6.80
N ASN A 107 3.16 -9.29 -7.87
CA ASN A 107 4.36 -9.04 -8.66
C ASN A 107 4.22 -7.84 -9.61
N LYS A 108 2.99 -7.30 -9.77
CA LYS A 108 2.67 -6.10 -10.55
C LYS A 108 2.75 -4.83 -9.72
N THR A 109 3.04 -4.92 -8.44
CA THR A 109 3.32 -3.76 -7.59
C THR A 109 4.75 -3.86 -7.06
N ARG A 110 5.51 -2.78 -7.19
CA ARG A 110 6.87 -2.69 -6.64
C ARG A 110 6.95 -1.54 -5.67
N LEU A 111 7.11 -1.89 -4.39
CA LEU A 111 7.41 -0.91 -3.35
C LEU A 111 8.81 -0.34 -3.55
N SER A 112 9.00 0.90 -3.12
CA SER A 112 10.32 1.51 -2.91
C SER A 112 11.03 0.85 -1.74
N ASN A 113 12.34 1.02 -1.65
CA ASN A 113 13.06 0.65 -0.44
C ASN A 113 12.72 1.66 0.68
N ASN A 114 12.64 1.17 1.91
CA ASN A 114 12.36 1.98 3.10
C ASN A 114 10.89 2.39 3.32
N VAL A 115 9.96 1.53 2.92
CA VAL A 115 8.54 1.74 3.22
C VAL A 115 8.25 1.39 4.68
N CYS A 116 7.47 2.25 5.34
CA CYS A 116 6.78 1.96 6.59
C CYS A 116 5.39 1.41 6.25
N LEU A 117 5.13 0.15 6.64
CA LEU A 117 3.79 -0.44 6.56
C LEU A 117 3.07 -0.23 7.89
N VAL A 118 1.91 0.42 7.84
CA VAL A 118 1.00 0.56 8.99
C VAL A 118 -0.20 -0.35 8.72
N VAL A 119 -0.43 -1.34 9.57
CA VAL A 119 -1.43 -2.40 9.31
C VAL A 119 -1.94 -3.01 10.61
N ILE A 120 -3.16 -3.54 10.63
CA ILE A 120 -3.63 -4.33 11.77
C ILE A 120 -2.86 -5.67 11.82
N TYR A 121 -2.21 -6.00 12.95
CA TYR A 121 -1.43 -7.23 13.09
C TYR A 121 -2.19 -8.51 12.68
N GLN A 122 -3.48 -8.62 13.07
CA GLN A 122 -4.29 -9.79 12.69
C GLN A 122 -4.46 -9.91 11.17
N ALA A 123 -4.60 -8.79 10.47
CA ALA A 123 -4.70 -8.74 9.02
C ALA A 123 -3.39 -9.20 8.37
N LEU A 124 -2.27 -8.65 8.82
CA LEU A 124 -0.95 -9.06 8.35
C LEU A 124 -0.68 -10.56 8.58
N ARG A 125 -1.05 -11.08 9.76
CA ARG A 125 -0.92 -12.51 10.09
C ARG A 125 -1.74 -13.38 9.16
N ARG A 126 -2.93 -12.94 8.72
CA ARG A 126 -3.75 -13.69 7.75
C ARG A 126 -3.10 -13.71 6.36
N VAL A 127 -2.71 -12.55 5.84
CA VAL A 127 -2.09 -12.40 4.51
C VAL A 127 -0.78 -13.18 4.37
N THR A 128 0.01 -13.21 5.44
CA THR A 128 1.30 -13.92 5.49
C THR A 128 1.17 -15.40 5.85
N GLU A 129 -0.05 -15.93 6.02
CA GLU A 129 -0.33 -17.29 6.50
C GLU A 129 0.38 -17.64 7.82
N LYS A 130 0.32 -16.73 8.79
CA LYS A 130 1.09 -16.80 10.04
C LYS A 130 2.60 -16.74 9.79
N PHE A 131 3.01 -15.92 8.83
CA PHE A 131 4.42 -15.67 8.51
C PHE A 131 5.14 -16.90 7.96
N THR A 132 4.49 -17.62 7.04
CA THR A 132 5.07 -18.76 6.30
C THR A 132 5.01 -18.60 4.79
N ARG A 133 4.25 -17.61 4.27
CA ARG A 133 3.99 -17.43 2.83
C ARG A 133 5.11 -16.70 2.08
N ASN A 134 6.06 -17.45 1.52
CA ASN A 134 7.24 -16.92 0.80
C ASN A 134 6.96 -15.80 -0.23
N ALA A 135 5.81 -15.82 -0.91
CA ALA A 135 5.45 -14.79 -1.90
C ALA A 135 5.47 -13.36 -1.33
N THR A 136 5.17 -13.16 -0.04
CA THR A 136 5.19 -11.82 0.57
C THR A 136 6.60 -11.27 0.71
N GLN A 137 7.64 -12.09 0.57
CA GLN A 137 9.01 -11.68 0.84
C GLN A 137 9.56 -10.70 -0.20
N ILE A 138 9.02 -10.66 -1.42
CA ILE A 138 9.52 -9.76 -2.48
C ILE A 138 9.35 -8.29 -2.07
N ASN A 139 8.13 -7.87 -1.78
CA ASN A 139 7.86 -6.51 -1.29
C ASN A 139 8.10 -6.40 0.23
N GLY A 140 7.95 -7.50 0.98
CA GLY A 140 8.25 -7.55 2.41
C GLY A 140 9.69 -7.19 2.76
N LYS A 141 10.68 -7.61 1.96
CA LYS A 141 12.10 -7.24 2.16
C LYS A 141 12.38 -5.75 2.02
N LYS A 142 11.48 -5.00 1.39
CA LYS A 142 11.61 -3.54 1.19
C LYS A 142 11.07 -2.72 2.35
N LEU A 143 10.38 -3.37 3.29
CA LEU A 143 9.84 -2.71 4.48
C LEU A 143 10.99 -2.37 5.43
N ARG A 144 11.15 -1.08 5.75
CA ARG A 144 12.06 -0.61 6.80
C ARG A 144 11.38 -0.56 8.15
N HIS A 145 10.10 -0.21 8.18
CA HIS A 145 9.32 -0.18 9.41
C HIS A 145 8.02 -0.95 9.24
N LEU A 146 7.62 -1.64 10.29
CA LEU A 146 6.33 -2.27 10.42
C LEU A 146 5.67 -1.78 11.70
N SER A 147 4.55 -1.09 11.55
CA SER A 147 3.76 -0.59 12.65
C SER A 147 2.39 -1.27 12.67
N SER A 148 1.94 -1.63 13.87
CA SER A 148 0.57 -2.10 14.06
C SER A 148 -0.21 -1.11 14.89
N LEU A 149 -1.41 -0.76 14.41
CA LEU A 149 -2.41 -0.08 15.23
C LEU A 149 -3.32 -1.11 15.90
N GLY A 150 -3.76 -0.79 17.12
CA GLY A 150 -4.73 -1.57 17.88
C GLY A 150 -4.13 -2.32 19.07
N LYS A 151 -4.93 -3.18 19.70
CA LYS A 151 -4.60 -3.83 20.99
C LYS A 151 -3.47 -4.87 20.91
N TYR A 152 -3.13 -5.34 19.71
CA TYR A 152 -2.20 -6.45 19.53
C TYR A 152 -0.81 -5.94 19.18
N ARG A 153 0.15 -6.19 20.07
CA ARG A 153 1.58 -5.98 19.80
C ARG A 153 2.09 -7.01 18.81
N ILE A 154 2.98 -6.58 17.92
CA ILE A 154 3.64 -7.47 16.96
C ILE A 154 4.66 -8.33 17.73
N PRO A 155 4.54 -9.67 17.70
CA PRO A 155 5.48 -10.55 18.40
C PRO A 155 6.89 -10.48 17.83
N LYS A 156 7.90 -10.78 18.67
CA LYS A 156 9.31 -10.76 18.26
C LYS A 156 9.64 -11.72 17.11
N TYR A 157 8.99 -12.88 17.03
CA TYR A 157 9.25 -13.87 15.97
C TYR A 157 8.92 -13.34 14.56
N VAL A 158 8.06 -12.31 14.45
CA VAL A 158 7.77 -11.67 13.15
C VAL A 158 9.04 -11.07 12.53
N LYS A 159 10.05 -10.76 13.35
CA LYS A 159 11.37 -10.31 12.91
C LYS A 159 12.12 -11.37 12.12
N GLU A 160 11.90 -12.66 12.36
CA GLU A 160 12.50 -13.74 11.56
C GLU A 160 11.97 -13.71 10.12
N TYR A 161 10.71 -13.31 9.95
CA TYR A 161 10.07 -13.17 8.65
C TYR A 161 10.38 -11.83 7.95
N PHE A 162 10.58 -10.76 8.72
CA PHE A 162 10.95 -9.43 8.25
C PHE A 162 12.30 -8.98 8.86
N PRO A 163 13.43 -9.62 8.48
CA PRO A 163 14.70 -9.46 9.19
C PRO A 163 15.22 -8.02 9.20
N HIS A 164 15.01 -7.26 8.14
CA HIS A 164 15.49 -5.88 8.01
C HIS A 164 14.50 -4.82 8.49
N THR A 165 13.34 -5.23 9.00
CA THR A 165 12.24 -4.32 9.32
C THR A 165 12.18 -4.01 10.81
N GLU A 166 12.26 -2.75 11.19
CA GLU A 166 12.06 -2.30 12.56
C GLU A 166 10.58 -2.38 12.94
N ILE A 167 10.28 -3.02 14.07
CA ILE A 167 8.93 -3.22 14.57
C ILE A 167 8.58 -2.08 15.53
N LEU A 168 7.59 -1.27 15.17
CA LEU A 168 7.12 -0.13 15.94
C LEU A 168 5.77 -0.48 16.58
N ASN A 169 5.75 -0.66 17.90
CA ASN A 169 4.52 -0.89 18.66
C ASN A 169 4.10 0.44 19.31
N TYR A 170 2.94 0.96 18.92
CA TYR A 170 2.34 2.15 19.50
C TYR A 170 1.12 1.79 20.36
#